data_AF-A0A9P4XM49-F1
#
_entry.id   AF-A0A9P4XM49-F1
#
_cell.length_a   1.000
_cell.length_b   1.000
_cell.length_c   1.000
_cell.angle_alpha   90.00
_cell.angle_beta   90.00
_cell.angle_gamma   90.00
#
_symmetry.space_group_name_H-M   'P 1'
#
loop_
_entity.id
_entity.type
_entity.pdbx_description
1 polymer ?
#
loop_
_entity_poly.entity_id
_entity_poly.type
_entity_poly.pdbx_seq_one_letter_code
_entity_poly.pdbx_strand_id
1 'polypeptide(L)'
;HRAESKSSGKDVPSEKDDTEDLLRHYFSLNIDLASLYQQWSKDDPNFRKKAPQFTGVRILNQDAWEALISFICSSNNNISRISQMVHKLCKHYGPLIGHIEGEAMHDFPTPESLTKKTVEAHLRELGFGYRAKYIAETARIIAKEKPSAWLDSLRNPDFPAFNAVAVVDAPQSTYKDAQAALLSLTGVGPKVADCVCLMGLGWGESVPVDTHVLQIAQRDYRFGKKGPKTINKVMYDAIGDHFRGIWGKYAGWAHSVLFTADLREFSSRIKDEKVKVEKVEELPQKEDASVSKKGSPRKRKAAVEVEVESVEVLVKEEDTKEGVILEVDTTTKRRRTRARP
;
A
#
# COMPACT_ATOMS: atom_id res chain seq x y z
N HIS A 1 -69.72 22.82 -1.25
CA HIS A 1 -69.08 21.65 -0.64
C HIS A 1 -67.68 21.49 -1.21
N ARG A 2 -66.69 21.15 -0.36
CA ARG A 2 -65.29 20.93 -0.74
C ARG A 2 -65.08 19.42 -0.94
N ALA A 3 -64.54 19.00 -2.08
CA ALA A 3 -64.11 17.63 -2.29
C ALA A 3 -62.63 17.51 -1.93
N GLU A 4 -62.29 16.66 -0.96
CA GLU A 4 -60.91 16.49 -0.50
C GLU A 4 -60.32 15.19 -1.08
N SER A 5 -59.57 15.33 -2.18
CA SER A 5 -58.78 14.23 -2.73
C SER A 5 -57.55 13.99 -1.86
N LYS A 6 -57.64 13.01 -0.94
CA LYS A 6 -56.47 12.55 -0.17
C LYS A 6 -55.45 11.92 -1.11
N SER A 7 -54.33 12.61 -1.37
CA SER A 7 -53.16 11.98 -1.98
C SER A 7 -52.49 11.07 -0.95
N SER A 8 -52.60 9.75 -1.15
CA SER A 8 -51.76 8.79 -0.42
C SER A 8 -50.32 8.97 -0.88
N GLY A 9 -49.50 9.64 -0.05
CA GLY A 9 -48.05 9.56 -0.20
C GLY A 9 -47.65 8.08 -0.15
N LYS A 10 -46.89 7.62 -1.14
CA LYS A 10 -46.18 6.36 -1.00
C LYS A 10 -44.93 6.66 -0.19
N ASP A 11 -44.88 6.15 1.04
CA ASP A 11 -43.62 6.09 1.77
C ASP A 11 -42.64 5.26 0.94
N VAL A 12 -41.61 5.92 0.41
CA VAL A 12 -40.46 5.23 -0.16
C VAL A 12 -39.78 4.54 1.03
N PRO A 13 -39.55 3.21 1.00
CA PRO A 13 -38.84 2.55 2.08
C PRO A 13 -37.50 3.26 2.30
N SER A 14 -37.17 3.57 3.55
CA SER A 14 -35.83 4.05 3.87
C SER A 14 -34.83 3.02 3.36
N GLU A 15 -33.99 3.42 2.42
CA GLU A 15 -32.83 2.61 2.07
C GLU A 15 -32.02 2.41 3.35
N LYS A 16 -31.55 1.18 3.58
CA LYS A 16 -30.75 0.86 4.76
C LYS A 16 -29.40 1.55 4.57
N ASP A 17 -29.04 2.42 5.51
CA ASP A 17 -27.70 2.99 5.57
C ASP A 17 -26.65 1.86 5.58
N ASP A 18 -25.82 1.83 4.52
CA ASP A 18 -24.72 0.90 4.33
C ASP A 18 -23.36 1.63 4.35
N THR A 19 -23.33 2.90 4.79
CA THR A 19 -22.11 3.73 4.86
C THR A 19 -21.00 3.07 5.68
N GLU A 20 -21.33 2.46 6.83
CA GLU A 20 -20.33 1.76 7.64
C GLU A 20 -19.80 0.51 6.94
N ASP A 21 -20.67 -0.27 6.29
CA ASP A 21 -20.31 -1.47 5.53
C ASP A 21 -19.41 -1.11 4.33
N LEU A 22 -19.74 -0.03 3.61
CA LEU A 22 -18.97 0.55 2.50
C LEU A 22 -17.58 1.00 2.95
N LEU A 23 -17.48 1.75 4.05
CA LEU A 23 -16.18 2.23 4.56
C LEU A 23 -15.32 1.07 5.09
N ARG A 24 -15.92 0.10 5.78
CA ARG A 24 -15.24 -1.13 6.22
C ARG A 24 -14.70 -1.93 5.04
N HIS A 25 -15.46 -2.01 3.95
CA HIS A 25 -15.06 -2.67 2.71
C HIS A 25 -13.93 -1.91 2.00
N TYR A 26 -14.10 -0.60 1.75
CA TYR A 26 -13.15 0.22 1.00
C TYR A 26 -11.77 0.33 1.68
N PHE A 27 -11.73 0.44 3.01
CA PHE A 27 -10.47 0.42 3.78
C PHE A 27 -9.98 -1.00 4.13
N SER A 28 -10.64 -2.05 3.62
CA SER A 28 -10.30 -3.47 3.83
C SER A 28 -10.20 -3.87 5.31
N LEU A 29 -11.06 -3.30 6.17
CA LEU A 29 -10.92 -3.36 7.64
C LEU A 29 -11.13 -4.76 8.24
N ASN A 30 -11.67 -5.70 7.47
CA ASN A 30 -11.73 -7.12 7.80
C ASN A 30 -10.36 -7.82 7.82
N ILE A 31 -9.32 -7.24 7.21
CA ILE A 31 -7.97 -7.80 7.20
C ILE A 31 -7.18 -7.35 8.42
N ASP A 32 -6.67 -8.31 9.20
CA ASP A 32 -5.75 -8.07 10.31
C ASP A 32 -4.37 -7.63 9.80
N LEU A 33 -4.16 -6.30 9.80
CA LEU A 33 -2.91 -5.67 9.41
C LEU A 33 -1.78 -5.92 10.42
N ALA A 34 -2.09 -6.17 11.69
CA ALA A 34 -1.07 -6.39 12.72
C ALA A 34 -0.40 -7.76 12.54
N SER A 35 -1.18 -8.83 12.35
CA SER A 35 -0.65 -10.15 12.00
C SER A 35 0.17 -10.13 10.71
N LEU A 36 -0.28 -9.37 9.70
CA LEU A 36 0.49 -9.19 8.45
C LEU A 36 1.83 -8.46 8.69
N TYR A 37 1.85 -7.36 9.44
CA TYR A 37 3.09 -6.65 9.78
C TYR A 37 4.05 -7.53 10.60
N GLN A 38 3.54 -8.36 11.51
CA GLN A 38 4.34 -9.35 12.24
C GLN A 38 4.94 -10.40 11.29
N GLN A 39 4.14 -10.95 10.37
CA GLN A 39 4.60 -11.91 9.37
C GLN A 39 5.70 -11.32 8.49
N TRP A 40 5.44 -10.19 7.82
CA TRP A 40 6.42 -9.58 6.91
C TRP A 40 7.69 -9.11 7.63
N SER A 41 7.58 -8.72 8.90
CA SER A 41 8.74 -8.42 9.75
C SER A 41 9.53 -9.67 10.10
N LYS A 42 8.87 -10.80 10.38
CA LYS A 42 9.55 -12.09 10.60
C LYS A 42 10.31 -12.52 9.35
N ASP A 43 9.65 -12.46 8.20
CA ASP A 43 10.13 -13.05 6.94
C ASP A 43 11.13 -12.14 6.18
N ASP A 44 11.08 -10.81 6.37
CA ASP A 44 12.04 -9.85 5.80
C ASP A 44 12.69 -8.89 6.84
N PRO A 45 14.01 -8.97 7.06
CA PRO A 45 14.76 -8.02 7.88
C PRO A 45 14.75 -6.56 7.37
N ASN A 46 14.55 -6.30 6.07
CA ASN A 46 14.45 -4.94 5.54
C ASN A 46 13.08 -4.33 5.85
N PHE A 47 11.99 -5.10 5.68
CA PHE A 47 10.66 -4.73 6.13
C PHE A 47 10.64 -4.45 7.64
N ARG A 48 11.13 -5.39 8.47
CA ARG A 48 11.23 -5.24 9.94
C ARG A 48 11.87 -3.92 10.37
N LYS A 49 12.88 -3.46 9.64
CA LYS A 49 13.61 -2.22 9.93
C LYS A 49 12.82 -0.94 9.61
N LYS A 50 11.92 -0.97 8.62
CA LYS A 50 11.20 0.23 8.15
C LYS A 50 9.77 0.32 8.66
N ALA A 51 9.11 -0.83 8.85
CA ALA A 51 7.68 -0.91 9.19
C ALA A 51 7.24 -0.10 10.44
N PRO A 52 8.05 0.03 11.52
CA PRO A 52 7.65 0.81 12.70
C PRO A 52 7.35 2.30 12.42
N GLN A 53 7.98 2.91 11.42
CA GLN A 53 7.74 4.31 11.03
C GLN A 53 6.56 4.49 10.06
N PHE A 54 6.01 3.37 9.57
CA PHE A 54 5.03 3.28 8.48
C PHE A 54 3.91 2.29 8.85
N THR A 55 3.43 2.35 10.09
CA THR A 55 2.26 1.59 10.57
C THR A 55 0.96 2.07 9.92
N GLY A 56 -0.03 1.19 9.80
CA GLY A 56 -1.38 1.54 9.32
C GLY A 56 -1.52 1.69 7.80
N VAL A 57 -0.48 1.44 7.00
CA VAL A 57 -0.57 1.46 5.53
C VAL A 57 -1.40 0.28 5.06
N ARG A 58 -2.56 0.57 4.46
CA ARG A 58 -3.53 -0.40 3.94
C ARG A 58 -3.66 -0.28 2.43
N ILE A 59 -4.09 -1.37 1.77
CA ILE A 59 -4.57 -1.31 0.39
C ILE A 59 -6.08 -1.07 0.41
N LEU A 60 -6.52 -0.07 -0.36
CA LEU A 60 -7.93 0.22 -0.58
C LEU A 60 -8.52 -0.83 -1.53
N ASN A 61 -9.75 -1.28 -1.26
CA ASN A 61 -10.52 -2.09 -2.19
C ASN A 61 -11.38 -1.16 -3.05
N GLN A 62 -10.78 -0.64 -4.12
CA GLN A 62 -11.40 0.34 -5.01
C GLN A 62 -12.33 -0.34 -6.03
N ASP A 63 -13.14 0.47 -6.71
CA ASP A 63 -13.78 0.04 -7.96
C ASP A 63 -12.72 -0.32 -9.02
N ALA A 64 -12.99 -1.38 -9.78
CA ALA A 64 -12.09 -1.91 -10.79
C ALA A 64 -11.92 -0.94 -11.98
N TRP A 65 -12.97 -0.19 -12.31
CA TRP A 65 -13.01 0.71 -13.46
C TRP A 65 -12.38 2.08 -13.14
N GLU A 66 -12.68 2.67 -11.98
CA GLU A 66 -11.96 3.84 -11.44
C GLU A 66 -10.45 3.57 -11.36
N ALA A 67 -10.06 2.43 -10.76
CA ALA A 67 -8.66 2.03 -10.65
C ALA A 67 -8.01 1.92 -12.04
N LEU A 68 -8.67 1.26 -13.00
CA LEU A 68 -8.18 1.09 -14.37
C LEU A 68 -7.88 2.43 -15.06
N ILE A 69 -8.85 3.34 -15.08
CA ILE A 69 -8.69 4.62 -15.77
C ILE A 69 -7.71 5.55 -15.01
N SER A 70 -7.71 5.50 -13.68
CA SER A 70 -6.75 6.24 -12.84
C SER A 70 -5.30 5.74 -13.02
N PHE A 71 -5.07 4.43 -13.12
CA PHE A 71 -3.74 3.90 -13.38
C PHE A 71 -3.29 4.06 -14.84
N ILE A 72 -4.20 4.10 -15.81
CA ILE A 72 -3.88 4.58 -17.17
C ILE A 72 -3.37 6.03 -17.10
N CYS A 73 -4.04 6.91 -16.34
CA CYS A 73 -3.58 8.29 -16.09
C CYS A 73 -2.20 8.36 -15.39
N SER A 74 -1.85 7.35 -14.59
CA SER A 74 -0.57 7.29 -13.86
C SER A 74 0.67 7.01 -14.73
N SER A 75 0.49 6.44 -15.93
CA SER A 75 1.58 6.03 -16.81
C SER A 75 2.54 7.21 -17.13
N ASN A 76 3.81 7.13 -16.71
CA ASN A 76 4.83 8.19 -16.88
C ASN A 76 4.32 9.59 -16.45
N ASN A 77 3.89 9.71 -15.19
CA ASN A 77 3.24 10.90 -14.65
C ASN A 77 3.61 11.11 -13.16
N ASN A 78 3.13 12.19 -12.52
CA ASN A 78 3.32 12.44 -11.08
C ASN A 78 1.97 12.58 -10.34
N ILE A 79 1.95 12.29 -9.03
CA ILE A 79 0.73 12.19 -8.20
C ILE A 79 -0.15 13.44 -8.31
N SER A 80 0.43 14.64 -8.18
CA SER A 80 -0.30 15.91 -8.28
C SER A 80 -1.03 16.06 -9.61
N ARG A 81 -0.34 15.78 -10.74
CA ARG A 81 -0.96 15.83 -12.07
C ARG A 81 -1.97 14.70 -12.30
N ILE A 82 -1.75 13.51 -11.74
CA ILE A 82 -2.72 12.40 -11.83
C ILE A 82 -4.02 12.79 -11.15
N SER A 83 -3.95 13.33 -9.93
CA SER A 83 -5.12 13.78 -9.16
C SER A 83 -5.91 14.86 -9.90
N GLN A 84 -5.22 15.85 -10.49
CA GLN A 84 -5.85 16.87 -11.34
C GLN A 84 -6.51 16.29 -12.60
N MET A 85 -5.92 15.24 -13.20
CA MET A 85 -6.50 14.57 -14.37
C MET A 85 -7.75 13.77 -13.99
N VAL A 86 -7.73 13.02 -12.89
CA VAL A 86 -8.89 12.27 -12.40
C VAL A 86 -10.03 13.23 -12.01
N HIS A 87 -9.76 14.28 -11.24
CA HIS A 87 -10.78 15.29 -10.89
C HIS A 87 -11.41 15.93 -12.13
N LYS A 88 -10.61 16.30 -13.15
CA LYS A 88 -11.13 16.79 -14.44
C LYS A 88 -11.99 15.75 -15.15
N LEU A 89 -11.63 14.46 -15.07
CA LEU A 89 -12.41 13.41 -15.71
C LEU A 89 -13.82 13.32 -15.10
N CYS A 90 -13.92 13.26 -13.77
CA CYS A 90 -15.20 13.26 -13.06
C CYS A 90 -16.01 14.52 -13.37
N LYS A 91 -15.41 15.72 -13.26
CA LYS A 91 -16.09 17.00 -13.51
C LYS A 91 -16.64 17.18 -14.93
N HIS A 92 -16.06 16.51 -15.93
CA HIS A 92 -16.50 16.62 -17.34
C HIS A 92 -17.32 15.44 -17.87
N TYR A 93 -17.31 14.28 -17.20
CA TYR A 93 -17.95 13.05 -17.70
C TYR A 93 -18.68 12.21 -16.64
N GLY A 94 -18.46 12.47 -15.35
CA GLY A 94 -19.16 11.83 -14.24
C GLY A 94 -20.48 12.52 -13.90
N PRO A 95 -21.49 11.79 -13.39
CA PRO A 95 -22.73 12.37 -12.92
C PRO A 95 -22.48 13.27 -11.70
N LEU A 96 -23.29 14.32 -11.57
CA LEU A 96 -23.29 15.21 -10.41
C LEU A 96 -23.98 14.49 -9.23
N ILE A 97 -23.26 14.31 -8.13
CA ILE A 97 -23.80 13.75 -6.87
C ILE A 97 -24.48 14.87 -6.06
N GLY A 98 -23.83 16.03 -5.95
CA GLY A 98 -24.30 17.13 -5.13
C GLY A 98 -23.29 18.26 -5.03
N HIS A 99 -23.40 19.09 -3.99
CA HIS A 99 -22.45 20.17 -3.71
C HIS A 99 -21.98 20.10 -2.25
N ILE A 100 -20.69 20.33 -2.02
CA ILE A 100 -20.07 20.44 -0.68
C ILE A 100 -19.41 21.82 -0.62
N GLU A 101 -19.76 22.63 0.38
CA GLU A 101 -19.27 24.02 0.55
C GLU A 101 -19.43 24.93 -0.69
N GLY A 102 -20.33 24.56 -1.61
CA GLY A 102 -20.58 25.24 -2.88
C GLY A 102 -19.84 24.65 -4.10
N GLU A 103 -18.86 23.78 -3.90
CA GLU A 103 -18.17 23.05 -4.98
C GLU A 103 -18.98 21.84 -5.44
N ALA A 104 -19.04 21.65 -6.77
CA ALA A 104 -19.80 20.57 -7.39
C ALA A 104 -19.04 19.24 -7.34
N MET A 105 -19.64 18.24 -6.68
CA MET A 105 -19.07 16.91 -6.49
C MET A 105 -19.62 15.94 -7.53
N HIS A 106 -18.72 15.40 -8.35
CA HIS A 106 -19.05 14.43 -9.41
C HIS A 106 -18.49 13.06 -9.08
N ASP A 107 -19.26 12.03 -9.43
CA ASP A 107 -18.85 10.63 -9.37
C ASP A 107 -17.84 10.28 -10.48
N PHE A 108 -17.32 9.05 -10.49
CA PHE A 108 -16.53 8.54 -11.60
C PHE A 108 -17.40 8.37 -12.86
N PRO A 109 -16.90 8.71 -14.07
CA PRO A 109 -17.64 8.46 -15.31
C PRO A 109 -17.85 6.97 -15.58
N THR A 110 -19.04 6.56 -16.03
CA THR A 110 -19.24 5.19 -16.54
C THR A 110 -18.47 4.96 -17.86
N PRO A 111 -18.16 3.70 -18.23
CA PRO A 111 -17.54 3.38 -19.51
C PRO A 111 -18.27 4.01 -20.72
N GLU A 112 -19.61 3.97 -20.72
CA GLU A 112 -20.47 4.44 -21.80
C GLU A 112 -20.29 5.93 -22.08
N SER A 113 -20.18 6.73 -21.02
CA SER A 113 -20.05 8.20 -21.09
C SER A 113 -18.80 8.63 -21.87
N LEU A 114 -17.72 7.84 -21.77
CA LEU A 114 -16.43 8.05 -22.42
C LEU A 114 -16.36 7.49 -23.86
N THR A 115 -17.41 6.85 -24.38
CA THR A 115 -17.39 6.24 -25.74
C THR A 115 -17.78 7.16 -26.89
N LYS A 116 -18.07 8.45 -26.63
CA LYS A 116 -18.44 9.42 -27.68
C LYS A 116 -17.19 9.80 -28.50
N LYS A 117 -17.33 9.94 -29.84
CA LYS A 117 -16.20 10.23 -30.75
C LYS A 117 -15.38 11.49 -30.41
N THR A 118 -15.98 12.45 -29.69
CA THR A 118 -15.33 13.70 -29.25
C THR A 118 -14.46 13.54 -28.00
N VAL A 119 -14.57 12.43 -27.26
CA VAL A 119 -13.92 12.26 -25.94
C VAL A 119 -12.40 12.33 -26.02
N GLU A 120 -11.77 11.68 -27.02
CA GLU A 120 -10.31 11.76 -27.17
C GLU A 120 -9.84 13.20 -27.41
N ALA A 121 -10.53 13.97 -28.26
CA ALA A 121 -10.17 15.35 -28.57
C ALA A 121 -10.27 16.24 -27.32
N HIS A 122 -11.40 16.21 -26.63
CA HIS A 122 -11.63 17.00 -25.42
C HIS A 122 -10.69 16.57 -24.27
N LEU A 123 -10.37 15.28 -24.11
CA LEU A 123 -9.34 14.85 -23.14
C LEU A 123 -7.92 15.35 -23.51
N ARG A 124 -7.60 15.53 -24.80
CA ARG A 124 -6.33 16.16 -25.22
C ARG A 124 -6.30 17.63 -24.81
N GLU A 125 -7.39 18.37 -25.06
CA GLU A 125 -7.57 19.77 -24.65
C GLU A 125 -7.47 19.94 -23.13
N LEU A 126 -8.09 19.05 -22.35
CA LEU A 126 -8.00 19.02 -20.88
C LEU A 126 -6.60 18.66 -20.32
N GLY A 127 -5.67 18.23 -21.18
CA GLY A 127 -4.26 18.02 -20.84
C GLY A 127 -3.82 16.57 -20.58
N PHE A 128 -4.63 15.57 -20.96
CA PHE A 128 -4.29 14.15 -20.75
C PHE A 128 -3.16 13.65 -21.68
N GLY A 129 -2.94 14.34 -22.81
CA GLY A 129 -1.92 14.00 -23.80
C GLY A 129 -2.25 12.70 -24.53
N TYR A 130 -1.24 11.84 -24.76
CA TYR A 130 -1.43 10.55 -25.44
C TYR A 130 -2.42 9.61 -24.73
N ARG A 131 -2.59 9.76 -23.41
CA ARG A 131 -3.48 8.93 -22.59
C ARG A 131 -4.96 9.13 -22.90
N ALA A 132 -5.33 10.25 -23.52
CA ALA A 132 -6.68 10.48 -24.02
C ALA A 132 -7.17 9.37 -24.95
N LYS A 133 -6.30 8.88 -25.86
CA LYS A 133 -6.59 7.74 -26.74
C LYS A 133 -6.79 6.46 -25.93
N TYR A 134 -5.94 6.22 -24.94
CA TYR A 134 -5.96 5.00 -24.12
C TYR A 134 -7.26 4.90 -23.32
N ILE A 135 -7.71 6.03 -22.75
CA ILE A 135 -8.98 6.12 -22.00
C ILE A 135 -10.17 5.91 -22.93
N ALA A 136 -10.25 6.65 -24.05
CA ALA A 136 -11.38 6.54 -24.97
C ALA A 136 -11.49 5.15 -25.62
N GLU A 137 -10.36 4.54 -25.98
CA GLU A 137 -10.33 3.20 -26.57
C GLU A 137 -10.61 2.10 -25.53
N THR A 138 -10.08 2.23 -24.31
CA THR A 138 -10.40 1.29 -23.22
C THR A 138 -11.89 1.36 -22.88
N ALA A 139 -12.46 2.55 -22.73
CA ALA A 139 -13.91 2.74 -22.54
C ALA A 139 -14.73 2.11 -23.66
N ARG A 140 -14.32 2.29 -24.92
CA ARG A 140 -14.96 1.69 -26.10
C ARG A 140 -14.94 0.16 -26.06
N ILE A 141 -13.81 -0.45 -25.69
CA ILE A 141 -13.67 -1.91 -25.56
C ILE A 141 -14.55 -2.44 -24.42
N ILE A 142 -14.47 -1.84 -23.22
CA ILE A 142 -15.25 -2.26 -22.05
C ILE A 142 -16.76 -2.18 -22.33
N ALA A 143 -17.25 -1.06 -22.88
CA ALA A 143 -18.69 -0.82 -23.04
C ALA A 143 -19.31 -1.48 -24.30
N LYS A 144 -18.53 -2.02 -25.24
CA LYS A 144 -19.04 -2.46 -26.56
C LYS A 144 -18.47 -3.78 -27.11
N GLU A 145 -17.38 -4.31 -26.53
CA GLU A 145 -16.76 -5.56 -26.99
C GLU A 145 -16.64 -6.61 -25.88
N LYS A 146 -16.54 -6.18 -24.62
CA LYS A 146 -16.52 -7.08 -23.46
C LYS A 146 -17.96 -7.38 -22.99
N PRO A 147 -18.19 -8.54 -22.33
CA PRO A 147 -19.44 -8.79 -21.61
C PRO A 147 -19.72 -7.75 -20.51
N SER A 148 -20.99 -7.63 -20.10
CA SER A 148 -21.34 -6.89 -18.88
C SER A 148 -20.61 -7.50 -17.67
N ALA A 149 -20.24 -6.67 -16.69
CA ALA A 149 -19.42 -7.03 -15.53
C ALA A 149 -18.08 -7.73 -15.84
N TRP A 150 -17.51 -7.57 -17.05
CA TRP A 150 -16.25 -8.24 -17.42
C TRP A 150 -15.08 -7.87 -16.49
N LEU A 151 -14.97 -6.63 -16.02
CA LEU A 151 -13.91 -6.24 -15.08
C LEU A 151 -14.06 -6.96 -13.74
N ASP A 152 -15.28 -7.03 -13.18
CA ASP A 152 -15.55 -7.75 -11.93
C ASP A 152 -15.39 -9.27 -12.08
N SER A 153 -15.56 -9.82 -13.28
CA SER A 153 -15.23 -11.24 -13.56
C SER A 153 -13.73 -11.56 -13.47
N LEU A 154 -12.86 -10.54 -13.38
CA LEU A 154 -11.42 -10.69 -13.13
C LEU A 154 -11.04 -10.51 -11.65
N ARG A 155 -12.01 -10.21 -10.78
CA ARG A 155 -11.81 -9.92 -9.37
C ARG A 155 -11.48 -11.19 -8.58
N ASN A 156 -10.66 -11.04 -7.55
CA ASN A 156 -10.34 -12.14 -6.62
C ASN A 156 -11.61 -12.60 -5.90
N PRO A 157 -12.00 -13.90 -5.95
CA PRO A 157 -13.21 -14.39 -5.29
C PRO A 157 -13.18 -14.24 -3.76
N ASP A 158 -12.00 -14.13 -3.14
CA ASP A 158 -11.87 -13.82 -1.71
C ASP A 158 -12.18 -12.34 -1.37
N PHE A 159 -12.21 -11.45 -2.39
CA PHE A 159 -12.40 -10.00 -2.27
C PHE A 159 -13.40 -9.49 -3.32
N PRO A 160 -14.69 -9.90 -3.24
CA PRO A 160 -15.75 -9.40 -4.13
C PRO A 160 -15.89 -7.87 -4.05
N ALA A 161 -16.59 -7.27 -5.03
CA ALA A 161 -16.89 -5.84 -4.99
C ALA A 161 -17.98 -5.54 -3.94
N PHE A 162 -18.09 -4.29 -3.52
CA PHE A 162 -19.15 -3.88 -2.60
C PHE A 162 -20.53 -4.11 -3.23
N ASN A 163 -21.47 -4.64 -2.43
CA ASN A 163 -22.81 -5.06 -2.87
C ASN A 163 -22.85 -6.00 -4.10
N ALA A 164 -21.76 -6.71 -4.41
CA ALA A 164 -21.72 -7.69 -5.49
C ALA A 164 -22.59 -8.92 -5.21
N VAL A 165 -23.39 -9.34 -6.20
CA VAL A 165 -24.11 -10.62 -6.16
C VAL A 165 -23.13 -11.76 -6.41
N ALA A 166 -23.07 -12.72 -5.49
CA ALA A 166 -22.16 -13.86 -5.60
C ALA A 166 -22.51 -14.76 -6.82
N VAL A 167 -21.58 -14.87 -7.76
CA VAL A 167 -21.71 -15.75 -8.93
C VAL A 167 -21.25 -17.16 -8.53
N VAL A 168 -22.21 -18.00 -8.15
CA VAL A 168 -21.97 -19.29 -7.44
C VAL A 168 -21.12 -20.28 -8.26
N ASP A 169 -21.20 -20.22 -9.59
CA ASP A 169 -20.52 -21.15 -10.51
C ASP A 169 -19.43 -20.48 -11.38
N ALA A 170 -18.86 -19.35 -10.93
CA ALA A 170 -17.79 -18.68 -11.67
C ALA A 170 -16.50 -19.53 -11.70
N PRO A 171 -15.80 -19.67 -12.85
CA PRO A 171 -14.47 -20.26 -12.90
C PRO A 171 -13.51 -19.47 -11.99
N GLN A 172 -12.68 -20.18 -11.21
CA GLN A 172 -11.66 -19.51 -10.40
C GLN A 172 -10.55 -18.93 -11.29
N SER A 173 -10.70 -17.64 -11.61
CA SER A 173 -9.65 -16.80 -12.19
C SER A 173 -8.48 -16.72 -11.22
N THR A 174 -7.24 -16.64 -11.73
CA THR A 174 -6.06 -16.30 -10.92
C THR A 174 -5.66 -14.83 -11.13
N TYR A 175 -4.83 -14.31 -10.23
CA TYR A 175 -4.10 -13.05 -10.43
C TYR A 175 -3.46 -12.95 -11.83
N LYS A 176 -2.91 -14.05 -12.37
CA LYS A 176 -2.25 -14.04 -13.68
C LYS A 176 -3.23 -14.02 -14.85
N ASP A 177 -4.41 -14.61 -14.72
CA ASP A 177 -5.47 -14.50 -15.71
C ASP A 177 -6.04 -13.07 -15.75
N ALA A 178 -6.28 -12.48 -14.57
CA ALA A 178 -6.67 -11.07 -14.43
C ALA A 178 -5.61 -10.13 -15.03
N GLN A 179 -4.33 -10.34 -14.73
CA GLN A 179 -3.22 -9.56 -15.29
C GLN A 179 -3.17 -9.68 -16.83
N ALA A 180 -3.29 -10.90 -17.37
CA ALA A 180 -3.27 -11.15 -18.81
C ALA A 180 -4.48 -10.55 -19.54
N ALA A 181 -5.67 -10.63 -18.93
CA ALA A 181 -6.90 -10.04 -19.44
C ALA A 181 -6.81 -8.51 -19.51
N LEU A 182 -6.27 -7.85 -18.47
CA LEU A 182 -6.05 -6.40 -18.43
C LEU A 182 -5.00 -5.94 -19.46
N LEU A 183 -3.94 -6.73 -19.68
CA LEU A 183 -2.92 -6.47 -20.70
C LEU A 183 -3.46 -6.48 -22.14
N SER A 184 -4.70 -6.91 -22.38
CA SER A 184 -5.36 -6.78 -23.69
C SER A 184 -5.86 -5.35 -23.99
N LEU A 185 -5.80 -4.43 -23.03
CA LEU A 185 -6.41 -3.10 -23.13
C LEU A 185 -5.41 -2.02 -23.60
N THR A 186 -5.87 -1.11 -24.46
CA THR A 186 -5.01 -0.09 -25.08
C THR A 186 -4.46 0.88 -24.04
N GLY A 187 -3.15 0.78 -23.77
CA GLY A 187 -2.44 1.63 -22.81
C GLY A 187 -2.16 0.98 -21.45
N VAL A 188 -2.63 -0.25 -21.23
CA VAL A 188 -2.36 -1.03 -20.02
C VAL A 188 -1.08 -1.84 -20.20
N GLY A 189 0.02 -1.38 -19.61
CA GLY A 189 1.25 -2.16 -19.45
C GLY A 189 1.28 -2.94 -18.12
N PRO A 190 2.28 -3.82 -17.88
CA PRO A 190 2.33 -4.69 -16.69
C PRO A 190 2.14 -3.97 -15.36
N LYS A 191 2.79 -2.80 -15.16
CA LYS A 191 2.62 -1.97 -13.96
C LYS A 191 1.18 -1.46 -13.79
N VAL A 192 0.49 -1.10 -14.88
CA VAL A 192 -0.90 -0.64 -14.83
C VAL A 192 -1.81 -1.82 -14.50
N ALA A 193 -1.63 -2.96 -15.19
CA ALA A 193 -2.38 -4.19 -14.90
C ALA A 193 -2.22 -4.62 -13.43
N ASP A 194 -0.99 -4.63 -12.90
CA ASP A 194 -0.76 -5.00 -11.50
C ASP A 194 -1.33 -3.99 -10.49
N CYS A 195 -1.31 -2.68 -10.78
CA CYS A 195 -1.98 -1.71 -9.91
C CYS A 195 -3.49 -1.97 -9.86
N VAL A 196 -4.13 -2.29 -10.98
CA VAL A 196 -5.56 -2.66 -11.02
C VAL A 196 -5.80 -3.99 -10.31
N CYS A 197 -4.95 -5.00 -10.52
CA CYS A 197 -5.02 -6.27 -9.80
C CYS A 197 -4.98 -6.05 -8.28
N LEU A 198 -4.02 -5.27 -7.78
CA LEU A 198 -3.81 -5.04 -6.35
C LEU A 198 -4.91 -4.18 -5.70
N MET A 199 -5.27 -3.05 -6.31
CA MET A 199 -6.13 -2.02 -5.69
C MET A 199 -7.58 -2.00 -6.21
N GLY A 200 -7.84 -2.52 -7.41
CA GLY A 200 -9.19 -2.56 -8.01
C GLY A 200 -9.81 -3.97 -8.13
N LEU A 201 -9.04 -5.04 -7.90
CA LEU A 201 -9.50 -6.42 -8.06
C LEU A 201 -9.14 -7.35 -6.88
N GLY A 202 -8.57 -6.83 -5.79
CA GLY A 202 -8.30 -7.60 -4.57
C GLY A 202 -7.19 -8.66 -4.66
N TRP A 203 -6.37 -8.67 -5.71
CA TRP A 203 -5.23 -9.59 -5.86
C TRP A 203 -4.03 -9.14 -5.02
N GLY A 204 -4.08 -9.41 -3.71
CA GLY A 204 -3.08 -8.99 -2.72
C GLY A 204 -1.62 -9.43 -2.99
N GLU A 205 -1.41 -10.43 -3.85
CA GLU A 205 -0.09 -10.94 -4.28
C GLU A 205 0.48 -10.22 -5.53
N SER A 206 -0.30 -9.33 -6.15
CA SER A 206 0.16 -8.51 -7.27
C SER A 206 1.14 -7.44 -6.78
N VAL A 207 2.29 -7.33 -7.45
CA VAL A 207 3.38 -6.41 -7.06
C VAL A 207 3.70 -5.51 -8.26
N PRO A 208 3.17 -4.27 -8.32
CA PRO A 208 3.36 -3.37 -9.45
C PRO A 208 4.78 -2.82 -9.54
N VAL A 209 5.64 -3.42 -10.37
CA VAL A 209 7.06 -3.03 -10.46
C VAL A 209 7.24 -1.77 -11.32
N ASP A 210 7.51 -0.63 -10.67
CA ASP A 210 7.92 0.61 -11.32
C ASP A 210 9.41 0.95 -11.10
N THR A 211 9.83 2.16 -11.44
CA THR A 211 11.21 2.63 -11.24
C THR A 211 11.61 2.78 -9.77
N HIS A 212 10.69 3.02 -8.85
CA HIS A 212 10.94 3.03 -7.40
C HIS A 212 11.07 1.60 -6.87
N VAL A 213 10.16 0.71 -7.24
CA VAL A 213 10.21 -0.71 -6.83
C VAL A 213 11.48 -1.39 -7.37
N LEU A 214 11.93 -1.06 -8.59
CA LEU A 214 13.25 -1.46 -9.11
C LEU A 214 14.39 -0.94 -8.23
N GLN A 215 14.37 0.34 -7.83
CA GLN A 215 15.40 0.94 -6.98
C GLN A 215 15.45 0.28 -5.60
N ILE A 216 14.29 0.01 -4.98
CA ILE A 216 14.17 -0.75 -3.72
C ILE A 216 14.78 -2.15 -3.88
N ALA A 217 14.40 -2.89 -4.92
CA ALA A 217 14.93 -4.23 -5.21
C ALA A 217 16.46 -4.23 -5.38
N GLN A 218 17.02 -3.29 -6.14
CA GLN A 218 18.47 -3.19 -6.39
C GLN A 218 19.27 -2.71 -5.16
N ARG A 219 18.73 -1.73 -4.41
CA ARG A 219 19.39 -1.11 -3.25
C ARG A 219 19.36 -2.02 -2.03
N ASP A 220 18.18 -2.47 -1.64
CA ASP A 220 17.94 -3.12 -0.35
C ASP A 220 18.13 -4.63 -0.47
N TYR A 221 17.46 -5.26 -1.44
CA TYR A 221 17.49 -6.72 -1.69
C TYR A 221 18.66 -7.17 -2.56
N ARG A 222 19.47 -6.23 -3.06
CA ARG A 222 20.65 -6.47 -3.92
C ARG A 222 20.30 -7.15 -5.26
N PHE A 223 19.03 -7.11 -5.66
CA PHE A 223 18.51 -7.75 -6.86
C PHE A 223 19.21 -7.22 -8.12
N GLY A 224 19.44 -8.09 -9.11
CA GLY A 224 19.88 -7.66 -10.44
C GLY A 224 21.19 -6.84 -10.50
N LYS A 225 22.12 -6.96 -9.54
CA LYS A 225 23.35 -6.13 -9.42
C LYS A 225 24.35 -6.15 -10.59
N LYS A 226 24.08 -6.92 -11.66
CA LYS A 226 24.81 -6.91 -12.95
C LYS A 226 23.87 -6.83 -14.17
N GLY A 227 22.58 -6.56 -13.95
CA GLY A 227 21.54 -6.55 -14.98
C GLY A 227 21.39 -5.21 -15.71
N PRO A 228 20.51 -5.14 -16.73
CA PRO A 228 20.20 -3.90 -17.42
C PRO A 228 19.55 -2.87 -16.48
N LYS A 229 19.78 -1.58 -16.75
CA LYS A 229 19.17 -0.46 -16.02
C LYS A 229 17.69 -0.21 -16.38
N THR A 230 17.16 -0.94 -17.35
CA THR A 230 15.79 -0.83 -17.86
C THR A 230 14.97 -2.05 -17.48
N ILE A 231 13.70 -1.83 -17.11
CA ILE A 231 12.76 -2.90 -16.80
C ILE A 231 12.30 -3.55 -18.11
N ASN A 232 12.73 -4.79 -18.36
CA ASN A 232 12.14 -5.66 -19.37
C ASN A 232 11.20 -6.68 -18.70
N LYS A 233 10.42 -7.45 -19.48
CA LYS A 233 9.43 -8.39 -18.91
C LYS A 233 10.05 -9.39 -17.92
N VAL A 234 11.21 -9.97 -18.26
CA VAL A 234 11.89 -10.95 -17.40
C VAL A 234 12.33 -10.33 -16.07
N MET A 235 12.86 -9.11 -16.07
CA MET A 235 13.20 -8.37 -14.86
C MET A 235 11.96 -7.98 -14.05
N TYR A 236 10.87 -7.60 -14.73
CA TYR A 236 9.59 -7.26 -14.12
C TYR A 236 9.01 -8.46 -13.35
N ASP A 237 8.84 -9.59 -14.04
CA ASP A 237 8.28 -10.82 -13.46
C ASP A 237 9.14 -11.29 -12.29
N ALA A 238 10.46 -11.38 -12.47
CA ALA A 238 11.38 -11.89 -11.46
C ALA A 238 11.48 -11.01 -10.20
N ILE A 239 11.26 -9.69 -10.30
CA ILE A 239 11.15 -8.82 -9.11
C ILE A 239 9.82 -9.08 -8.39
N GLY A 240 8.71 -9.20 -9.11
CA GLY A 240 7.41 -9.53 -8.51
C GLY A 240 7.40 -10.91 -7.84
N ASP A 241 8.01 -11.91 -8.47
CA ASP A 241 8.11 -13.27 -7.96
C ASP A 241 9.06 -13.36 -6.76
N HIS A 242 10.14 -12.56 -6.73
CA HIS A 242 11.00 -12.43 -5.57
C HIS A 242 10.23 -11.90 -4.35
N PHE A 243 9.41 -10.85 -4.52
CA PHE A 243 8.61 -10.29 -3.43
C PHE A 243 7.44 -11.20 -3.03
N ARG A 244 6.78 -11.89 -3.96
CA ARG A 244 5.81 -12.97 -3.66
C ARG A 244 6.45 -14.10 -2.85
N GLY A 245 7.67 -14.50 -3.20
CA GLY A 245 8.42 -15.54 -2.48
C GLY A 245 8.86 -15.15 -1.05
N ILE A 246 8.78 -13.87 -0.68
CA ILE A 246 9.09 -13.38 0.67
C ILE A 246 7.81 -13.16 1.50
N TRP A 247 6.78 -12.54 0.92
CA TRP A 247 5.59 -12.06 1.65
C TRP A 247 4.29 -12.80 1.34
N GLY A 248 4.30 -13.76 0.41
CA GLY A 248 3.16 -14.62 0.07
C GLY A 248 1.93 -13.87 -0.46
N LYS A 249 0.74 -14.32 -0.03
CA LYS A 249 -0.59 -13.89 -0.53
C LYS A 249 -0.85 -12.37 -0.47
N TYR A 250 -0.11 -11.64 0.36
CA TYR A 250 -0.25 -10.19 0.52
C TYR A 250 1.03 -9.41 0.16
N ALA A 251 1.89 -9.96 -0.71
CA ALA A 251 3.13 -9.32 -1.12
C ALA A 251 2.96 -7.91 -1.73
N GLY A 252 1.83 -7.64 -2.40
CA GLY A 252 1.48 -6.31 -2.88
C GLY A 252 1.21 -5.31 -1.76
N TRP A 253 0.64 -5.75 -0.63
CA TRP A 253 0.45 -4.90 0.54
C TRP A 253 1.81 -4.58 1.19
N ALA A 254 2.63 -5.61 1.42
CA ALA A 254 3.97 -5.47 2.00
C ALA A 254 4.86 -4.52 1.18
N HIS A 255 4.88 -4.67 -0.16
CA HIS A 255 5.65 -3.79 -1.04
C HIS A 255 5.17 -2.32 -0.94
N SER A 256 3.87 -2.08 -0.73
CA SER A 256 3.31 -0.73 -0.66
C SER A 256 3.75 0.02 0.60
N VAL A 257 3.98 -0.68 1.72
CA VAL A 257 4.63 -0.08 2.90
C VAL A 257 6.03 0.43 2.55
N LEU A 258 6.82 -0.37 1.83
CA LEU A 258 8.19 -0.01 1.44
C LEU A 258 8.26 1.05 0.34
N PHE A 259 7.30 1.05 -0.58
CA PHE A 259 7.11 2.10 -1.57
C PHE A 259 6.77 3.42 -0.89
N THR A 260 5.85 3.42 0.08
CA THR A 260 5.48 4.60 0.88
C THR A 260 6.70 5.14 1.64
N ALA A 261 7.55 4.26 2.18
CA ALA A 261 8.82 4.63 2.81
C ALA A 261 9.91 5.15 1.84
N ASP A 262 9.76 4.97 0.53
CA ASP A 262 10.68 5.50 -0.50
C ASP A 262 10.18 6.84 -1.10
N LEU A 263 8.90 7.18 -0.92
CA LEU A 263 8.33 8.45 -1.36
C LEU A 263 8.97 9.63 -0.62
N ARG A 264 9.37 10.65 -1.39
CA ARG A 264 10.09 11.85 -0.88
C ARG A 264 9.33 12.58 0.23
N GLU A 265 8.00 12.60 0.13
CA GLU A 265 7.07 13.26 1.06
C GLU A 265 7.15 12.70 2.47
N PHE A 266 7.33 11.38 2.63
CA PHE A 266 7.49 10.72 3.92
C PHE A 266 8.96 10.50 4.32
N SER A 267 9.91 10.93 3.49
CA SER A 267 11.35 10.79 3.76
C SER A 267 11.87 11.63 4.94
N SER A 268 11.02 12.46 5.56
CA SER A 268 11.27 13.12 6.86
C SER A 268 11.28 12.09 8.00
N ARG A 269 10.25 11.24 8.08
CA ARG A 269 10.06 10.24 9.16
C ARG A 269 11.27 9.31 9.37
N ILE A 270 12.03 9.04 8.31
CA ILE A 270 13.24 8.20 8.30
C ILE A 270 14.51 8.95 8.78
N LYS A 271 14.48 10.28 8.81
CA LYS A 271 15.60 11.14 9.22
C LYS A 271 15.58 11.46 10.71
N ASP A 272 14.39 11.58 11.31
CA ASP A 272 14.24 12.10 12.66
C ASP A 272 14.87 11.17 13.72
N GLU A 273 14.86 9.84 13.50
CA GLU A 273 15.61 8.86 14.32
C GLU A 273 17.14 9.06 14.33
N LYS A 274 17.73 9.77 13.35
CA LYS A 274 19.20 9.94 13.28
C LYS A 274 19.75 11.04 14.18
N VAL A 275 18.90 11.77 14.92
CA VAL A 275 19.32 12.91 15.74
C VAL A 275 18.72 12.83 17.16
N LYS A 276 19.24 11.91 17.97
CA LYS A 276 19.57 12.13 19.40
C LYS A 276 20.23 10.88 20.02
N VAL A 277 21.56 10.85 19.98
CA VAL A 277 22.35 10.15 21.02
C VAL A 277 23.07 11.24 21.79
N GLU A 278 22.37 11.86 22.73
CA GLU A 278 23.00 12.79 23.66
C GLU A 278 23.90 11.99 24.61
N LYS A 279 25.13 12.47 24.72
CA LYS A 279 26.25 11.75 25.32
C LYS A 279 26.24 12.00 26.82
N VAL A 280 25.50 11.19 27.58
CA VAL A 280 25.47 11.26 29.05
C VAL A 280 26.88 11.13 29.61
N GLU A 281 27.29 12.09 30.43
CA GLU A 281 28.60 12.08 31.11
C GLU A 281 28.50 11.28 32.41
N GLU A 282 29.43 10.34 32.61
CA GLU A 282 29.47 9.50 33.82
C GLU A 282 29.93 10.32 35.02
N LEU A 283 29.02 10.59 35.96
CA LEU A 283 29.38 11.10 37.28
C LEU A 283 29.88 9.95 38.17
N PRO A 284 31.10 10.04 38.75
CA PRO A 284 31.69 8.92 39.49
C PRO A 284 31.08 8.78 40.88
N GLN A 285 30.20 7.79 41.06
CA GLN A 285 29.83 7.33 42.39
C GLN A 285 30.96 6.53 43.02
N LYS A 286 31.16 6.71 44.34
CA LYS A 286 32.13 5.96 45.13
C LYS A 286 31.42 4.80 45.82
N GLU A 287 31.99 3.61 45.74
CA GLU A 287 31.74 2.54 46.71
C GLU A 287 33.01 2.27 47.50
N ASP A 288 32.88 2.14 48.83
CA ASP A 288 34.01 1.91 49.74
C ASP A 288 34.40 0.43 49.79
N ALA A 289 35.64 0.13 49.43
CA ALA A 289 36.14 -1.25 49.32
C ALA A 289 36.98 -1.68 50.53
N SER A 290 36.61 -2.82 51.13
CA SER A 290 37.48 -3.62 52.03
C SER A 290 37.10 -5.11 51.86
N VAL A 291 37.99 -6.11 51.97
CA VAL A 291 39.32 -6.16 52.59
C VAL A 291 40.32 -6.98 51.71
N SER A 292 41.57 -6.47 51.63
CA SER A 292 42.86 -7.19 51.51
C SER A 292 42.88 -8.74 51.63
N LYS A 293 43.64 -9.57 50.88
CA LYS A 293 44.67 -9.50 49.79
C LYS A 293 44.61 -10.92 49.09
N LYS A 294 45.59 -11.63 48.49
CA LYS A 294 47.06 -11.55 48.25
C LYS A 294 47.46 -12.60 47.17
N GLY A 295 48.43 -12.34 46.28
CA GLY A 295 49.12 -13.39 45.49
C GLY A 295 49.18 -13.21 43.96
N SER A 296 50.17 -13.83 43.31
CA SER A 296 50.42 -13.82 41.85
C SER A 296 51.37 -15.00 41.47
N PRO A 297 51.71 -15.29 40.17
CA PRO A 297 51.14 -14.84 38.90
C PRO A 297 50.83 -16.01 37.91
N ARG A 298 50.45 -15.67 36.65
CA ARG A 298 50.42 -16.54 35.42
C ARG A 298 49.46 -17.75 35.38
N LYS A 299 48.41 -17.62 34.54
CA LYS A 299 48.28 -18.33 33.24
C LYS A 299 47.13 -17.74 32.41
N ARG A 300 47.17 -17.92 31.07
CA ARG A 300 46.13 -17.43 30.15
C ARG A 300 45.01 -18.46 29.95
N LYS A 301 43.78 -18.08 30.24
CA LYS A 301 42.56 -18.51 29.54
C LYS A 301 41.66 -17.29 29.39
N ALA A 302 40.88 -17.21 28.32
CA ALA A 302 39.84 -16.19 28.15
C ALA A 302 38.49 -16.88 28.38
N ALA A 303 37.77 -16.46 29.42
CA ALA A 303 36.34 -16.68 29.52
C ALA A 303 35.62 -15.57 28.74
N VAL A 304 34.37 -15.83 28.34
CA VAL A 304 33.43 -14.82 27.85
C VAL A 304 32.22 -14.93 28.75
N GLU A 305 32.17 -14.07 29.77
CA GLU A 305 30.95 -13.82 30.52
C GLU A 305 30.03 -12.94 29.68
N VAL A 306 28.72 -13.12 29.87
CA VAL A 306 27.66 -12.36 29.20
C VAL A 306 26.79 -11.79 30.30
N GLU A 307 27.01 -10.52 30.63
CA GLU A 307 26.05 -9.76 31.41
C GLU A 307 24.82 -9.47 30.52
N VAL A 308 23.64 -9.64 31.11
CA VAL A 308 22.36 -9.27 30.51
C VAL A 308 21.85 -8.09 31.32
N GLU A 309 21.70 -6.94 30.66
CA GLU A 309 21.30 -5.68 31.28
C GLU A 309 19.87 -5.36 30.82
N SER A 310 18.91 -5.55 31.72
CA SER A 310 17.48 -5.33 31.49
C SER A 310 17.16 -3.84 31.62
N VAL A 311 16.68 -3.21 30.54
CA VAL A 311 16.31 -1.80 30.52
C VAL A 311 14.78 -1.67 30.60
N GLU A 312 14.26 -1.25 31.74
CA GLU A 312 12.85 -0.88 31.90
C GLU A 312 12.59 0.47 31.21
N VAL A 313 11.57 0.54 30.35
CA VAL A 313 11.15 1.78 29.67
C VAL A 313 9.79 2.22 30.18
N LEU A 314 9.80 3.12 31.17
CA LEU A 314 8.59 3.75 31.69
C LEU A 314 8.08 4.83 30.72
N VAL A 315 7.16 4.45 29.83
CA VAL A 315 6.35 5.41 29.06
C VAL A 315 5.36 6.08 30.02
N LYS A 316 5.38 7.41 30.07
CA LYS A 316 4.31 8.21 30.67
C LYS A 316 3.41 8.73 29.55
N GLU A 317 2.19 8.23 29.50
CA GLU A 317 1.11 8.90 28.77
C GLU A 317 0.38 9.86 29.72
N GLU A 318 -0.06 11.00 29.20
CA GLU A 318 -1.04 11.85 29.88
C GLU A 318 -2.45 11.31 29.58
N ASP A 319 -3.25 11.12 30.62
CA ASP A 319 -4.65 10.70 30.59
C ASP A 319 -5.02 9.46 29.74
N THR A 320 -4.55 8.29 30.18
CA THR A 320 -5.50 7.21 30.53
C THR A 320 -4.91 6.23 31.56
N LYS A 321 -5.77 5.56 32.34
CA LYS A 321 -5.37 4.61 33.38
C LYS A 321 -5.42 3.15 32.90
N GLU A 322 -4.35 2.69 32.25
CA GLU A 322 -3.84 1.30 32.35
C GLU A 322 -2.55 1.16 31.52
N GLY A 323 -1.39 1.09 32.20
CA GLY A 323 -0.08 1.05 31.54
C GLY A 323 0.33 -0.36 31.12
N VAL A 324 0.67 -0.55 29.85
CA VAL A 324 1.20 -1.81 29.32
C VAL A 324 2.73 -1.83 29.41
N ILE A 325 3.28 -2.78 30.16
CA ILE A 325 4.73 -3.02 30.23
C ILE A 325 5.15 -3.88 29.03
N LEU A 326 6.14 -3.43 28.27
CA LEU A 326 6.78 -4.17 27.18
C LEU A 326 8.26 -4.39 27.49
N GLU A 327 8.61 -5.60 27.94
CA GLU A 327 10.00 -6.03 28.06
C GLU A 327 10.60 -6.27 26.66
N VAL A 328 11.77 -5.67 26.38
CA VAL A 328 12.46 -5.79 25.09
C VAL A 328 13.92 -6.21 25.32
N ASP A 329 14.18 -7.52 25.25
CA ASP A 329 15.52 -8.10 25.44
C ASP A 329 16.45 -7.84 24.23
N THR A 330 17.60 -7.19 24.46
CA THR A 330 18.51 -6.70 23.40
C THR A 330 19.98 -7.09 23.59
N THR A 331 20.30 -8.35 23.30
CA THR A 331 21.67 -8.91 23.46
C THR A 331 22.73 -8.31 22.51
N THR A 332 23.53 -7.36 23.02
CA THR A 332 24.58 -6.66 22.24
C THR A 332 25.99 -7.24 22.43
N LYS A 333 26.47 -8.04 21.48
CA LYS A 333 27.83 -8.64 21.52
C LYS A 333 28.93 -7.68 21.03
N ARG A 334 29.63 -7.01 21.95
CA ARG A 334 30.84 -6.19 21.64
C ARG A 334 32.10 -7.06 21.51
N ARG A 335 32.86 -6.89 20.41
CA ARG A 335 34.15 -7.57 20.17
C ARG A 335 35.32 -6.58 20.30
N ARG A 336 36.10 -6.67 21.38
CA ARG A 336 37.29 -5.82 21.62
C ARG A 336 38.40 -6.14 20.61
N THR A 337 38.77 -5.18 19.75
CA THR A 337 40.09 -5.14 19.10
C THR A 337 41.10 -4.48 20.03
N ARG A 338 42.38 -4.89 19.95
CA ARG A 338 43.44 -4.43 20.84
C ARG A 338 44.41 -3.54 20.08
N ALA A 339 44.62 -2.31 20.56
CA ALA A 339 45.69 -1.45 20.06
C ALA A 339 47.07 -2.12 20.24
N ARG A 340 47.97 -1.90 19.29
CA ARG A 340 49.39 -2.22 19.45
C ARG A 340 50.09 -1.12 20.28
N PRO A 341 51.23 -1.45 20.93
CA PRO A 341 51.91 -0.54 21.86
C PRO A 341 52.49 0.69 21.16
#